data_AF-A0A2D9XTV2-F1
#
_entry.id   AF-A0A2D9XTV2-F1
#
_cell.length_a   1.000
_cell.length_b   1.000
_cell.length_c   1.000
_cell.angle_alpha   90.00
_cell.angle_beta   90.00
_cell.angle_gamma   90.00
#
_symmetry.space_group_name_H-M   'P 1'
#
loop_
_entity.id
_entity.type
_entity.pdbx_description
1 polymer ?
#
loop_
_entity_poly.entity_id
_entity_poly.type
_entity_poly.pdbx_seq_one_letter_code
_entity_poly.pdbx_strand_id
1 'polypeptide(L)'
;MTLKKTQLYLYFVLFFSASVFSHEGQEARIKFWKEYYNPKVEVTQERIPSIKIFLHKIGPFFQLQTVVENFKFTPESDMKDNNSWTGYGKLYINGKFITRVYNERFFLKSLPVGNNEIKVILSSNMDHDVALNRELISDQIYMRFPEYNFAEARAEAHNLFTQCEFSDNGKARTKVLATKGLKASESSEYLQCRYDSNKSIEPFTKEMTRVQKGHYDIVNASLKERIGLWKSYENKEININEAREKNLVMENSVDVKMKELMCTLTLSKDDSCK
;
A
#
# COMPACT_ATOMS: atom_id res chain seq x y z
N MET A 1 9.76 -17.20 97.05
CA MET A 1 11.09 -17.71 96.68
C MET A 1 10.91 -18.69 95.53
N THR A 2 11.17 -18.42 94.25
CA THR A 2 11.48 -17.20 93.49
C THR A 2 11.25 -17.59 92.03
N LEU A 3 10.51 -16.76 91.29
CA LEU A 3 10.18 -16.91 89.86
C LEU A 3 11.43 -17.15 89.00
N LYS A 4 11.39 -18.18 88.13
CA LYS A 4 12.45 -18.43 87.14
C LYS A 4 12.30 -17.50 85.93
N LYS A 5 13.42 -16.83 85.63
CA LYS A 5 13.64 -15.80 84.62
C LYS A 5 13.39 -16.29 83.19
N THR A 6 12.77 -15.41 82.43
CA THR A 6 12.77 -15.28 80.98
C THR A 6 14.19 -15.15 80.41
N GLN A 7 14.48 -15.85 79.31
CA GLN A 7 15.53 -15.46 78.36
C GLN A 7 14.96 -15.51 76.95
N LEU A 8 14.98 -14.33 76.31
CA LEU A 8 14.58 -14.06 74.95
C LEU A 8 15.83 -14.26 74.05
N TYR A 9 15.84 -15.29 73.22
CA TYR A 9 16.90 -15.48 72.22
C TYR A 9 16.54 -14.75 70.94
N LEU A 10 17.36 -13.75 70.59
CA LEU A 10 17.28 -12.96 69.37
C LEU A 10 17.90 -13.79 68.22
N TYR A 11 17.09 -14.29 67.28
CA TYR A 11 17.59 -14.92 66.05
C TYR A 11 17.93 -13.83 65.03
N PHE A 12 19.21 -13.73 64.68
CA PHE A 12 19.72 -12.86 63.62
C PHE A 12 19.52 -13.57 62.27
N VAL A 13 18.52 -13.14 61.49
CA VAL A 13 18.29 -13.64 60.13
C VAL A 13 19.20 -12.87 59.17
N LEU A 14 20.25 -13.53 58.67
CA LEU A 14 21.06 -13.06 57.55
C LEU A 14 20.22 -13.14 56.26
N PHE A 15 19.68 -11.99 55.83
CA PHE A 15 19.14 -11.84 54.49
C PHE A 15 20.29 -11.80 53.49
N PHE A 16 20.57 -12.94 52.84
CA PHE A 16 21.28 -12.95 51.57
C PHE A 16 20.37 -12.29 50.53
N SER A 17 20.63 -11.02 50.22
CA SER A 17 20.04 -10.35 49.07
C SER A 17 20.60 -10.99 47.80
N ALA A 18 19.91 -12.02 47.29
CA ALA A 18 20.08 -12.41 45.91
C ALA A 18 19.69 -11.21 45.05
N SER A 19 20.68 -10.57 44.45
CA SER A 19 20.46 -9.55 43.42
C SER A 19 19.76 -10.23 42.25
N VAL A 20 18.43 -10.16 42.22
CA VAL A 20 17.64 -10.55 41.07
C VAL A 20 17.98 -9.55 39.96
N PHE A 21 18.81 -9.95 39.01
CA PHE A 21 19.03 -9.22 37.76
C PHE A 21 17.72 -9.25 36.94
N SER A 22 16.76 -8.41 37.30
CA SER A 22 15.54 -8.18 36.53
C SER A 22 15.76 -7.07 35.51
N HIS A 23 16.57 -7.34 34.48
CA HIS A 23 16.63 -6.49 33.28
C HIS A 23 16.98 -7.28 32.01
N GLU A 24 16.31 -8.41 31.77
CA GLU A 24 16.12 -8.82 30.37
C GLU A 24 15.13 -7.83 29.73
N GLY A 25 15.68 -6.90 28.94
CA GLY A 25 14.94 -5.79 28.34
C GLY A 25 13.73 -6.25 27.53
N GLN A 26 12.72 -5.38 27.40
CA GLN A 26 11.53 -5.63 26.58
C GLN A 26 11.88 -6.13 25.17
N GLU A 27 12.99 -5.68 24.58
CA GLU A 27 13.47 -6.17 23.28
C GLU A 27 13.86 -7.65 23.29
N ALA A 28 14.55 -8.14 24.33
CA ALA A 28 14.92 -9.54 24.46
C ALA A 28 13.67 -10.43 24.58
N ARG A 29 12.66 -9.97 25.33
CA ARG A 29 11.35 -10.64 25.43
C ARG A 29 10.60 -10.63 24.09
N ILE A 30 10.55 -9.49 23.40
CA ILE A 30 9.90 -9.38 22.08
C ILE A 30 10.61 -10.28 21.06
N LYS A 31 11.95 -10.32 21.07
CA LYS A 31 12.75 -11.20 20.23
C LYS A 31 12.48 -12.67 20.54
N PHE A 32 12.47 -13.06 21.82
CA PHE A 32 12.14 -14.41 22.26
C PHE A 32 10.77 -14.84 21.75
N TRP A 33 9.73 -14.05 21.95
CA TRP A 33 8.38 -14.37 21.46
C TRP A 33 8.33 -14.44 19.93
N LYS A 34 9.02 -13.55 19.22
CA LYS A 34 9.10 -13.60 17.75
C LYS A 34 9.78 -14.87 17.24
N GLU A 35 10.85 -15.33 17.90
CA GLU A 35 11.55 -16.58 17.56
C GLU A 35 10.73 -17.81 17.98
N TYR A 36 10.04 -17.74 19.12
CA TYR A 36 9.19 -18.82 19.64
C TYR A 36 7.97 -19.07 18.75
N TYR A 37 7.33 -18.00 18.26
CA TYR A 37 6.17 -18.10 17.37
C TYR A 37 6.54 -18.28 15.88
N ASN A 38 7.80 -18.08 15.50
CA ASN A 38 8.32 -18.41 14.15
C ASN A 38 9.54 -19.35 14.27
N PRO A 39 9.30 -20.61 14.66
CA PRO A 39 10.35 -21.61 14.74
C PRO A 39 11.05 -21.78 13.38
N LYS A 40 12.34 -22.12 13.43
CA LYS A 40 13.18 -22.35 12.24
C LYS A 40 13.52 -23.83 12.09
N VAL A 41 13.73 -24.27 10.86
CA VAL A 41 14.36 -25.56 10.55
C VAL A 41 15.72 -25.31 9.97
N GLU A 42 16.75 -25.79 10.67
CA GLU A 42 18.12 -25.64 10.21
C GLU A 42 18.42 -26.65 9.09
N VAL A 43 19.13 -26.20 8.06
CA VAL A 43 19.65 -27.04 6.99
C VAL A 43 20.79 -27.90 7.56
N THR A 44 20.61 -29.21 7.57
CA THR A 44 21.61 -30.18 8.05
C THR A 44 22.23 -31.02 6.93
N GLN A 45 21.67 -30.94 5.73
CA GLN A 45 22.07 -31.71 4.56
C GLN A 45 23.14 -30.98 3.72
N GLU A 46 23.96 -31.74 2.99
CA GLU A 46 25.00 -31.18 2.11
C GLU A 46 24.42 -30.34 0.96
N ARG A 47 23.26 -30.75 0.43
CA ARG A 47 22.56 -30.04 -0.65
C ARG A 47 21.73 -28.89 -0.06
N ILE A 48 22.36 -27.73 0.03
CA ILE A 48 21.75 -26.54 0.64
C ILE A 48 20.59 -26.02 -0.25
N PRO A 49 19.37 -25.89 0.30
CA PRO A 49 18.25 -25.20 -0.35
C PRO A 49 18.60 -23.78 -0.77
N SER A 50 18.14 -23.36 -1.94
CA SER A 50 18.26 -21.97 -2.37
C SER A 50 16.98 -21.52 -3.08
N ILE A 51 16.73 -20.21 -3.08
CA ILE A 51 15.66 -19.59 -3.85
C ILE A 51 16.17 -18.32 -4.51
N LYS A 52 15.73 -18.09 -5.74
CA LYS A 52 15.82 -16.82 -6.46
C LYS A 52 14.46 -16.39 -6.94
N ILE A 53 14.17 -15.11 -6.84
CA ILE A 53 12.91 -14.54 -7.31
C ILE A 53 13.13 -13.51 -8.41
N PHE A 54 12.26 -13.58 -9.41
CA PHE A 54 12.22 -12.62 -10.50
C PHE A 54 10.80 -12.12 -10.65
N LEU A 55 10.64 -10.86 -11.04
CA LEU A 55 9.33 -10.30 -11.31
C LEU A 55 9.21 -9.94 -12.77
N HIS A 56 8.20 -10.50 -13.42
CA HIS A 56 7.89 -10.28 -14.82
C HIS A 56 6.61 -9.47 -14.95
N LYS A 57 6.65 -8.39 -15.73
CA LYS A 57 5.45 -7.63 -16.07
C LYS A 57 4.72 -8.33 -17.22
N ILE A 58 3.42 -8.58 -17.04
CA ILE A 58 2.56 -9.23 -18.04
C ILE A 58 1.31 -8.39 -18.23
N GLY A 59 1.33 -7.52 -19.25
CA GLY A 59 0.28 -6.52 -19.46
C GLY A 59 0.16 -5.59 -18.24
N PRO A 60 -1.04 -5.46 -17.63
CA PRO A 60 -1.24 -4.63 -16.43
C PRO A 60 -0.89 -5.36 -15.12
N PHE A 61 -0.49 -6.63 -15.17
CA PHE A 61 -0.26 -7.48 -14.01
C PHE A 61 1.22 -7.86 -13.86
N PHE A 62 1.54 -8.53 -12.76
CA PHE A 62 2.88 -9.07 -12.52
C PHE A 62 2.84 -10.57 -12.28
N GLN A 63 3.92 -11.25 -12.62
CA GLN A 63 4.14 -12.65 -12.32
C GLN A 63 5.45 -12.79 -11.57
N LEU A 64 5.36 -13.29 -10.34
CA LEU A 64 6.50 -13.66 -9.54
C LEU A 64 6.97 -15.04 -9.99
N GLN A 65 8.21 -15.12 -10.47
CA GLN A 65 8.88 -16.38 -10.74
C GLN A 65 9.76 -16.73 -9.53
N THR A 66 9.68 -17.97 -9.05
CA THR A 66 10.54 -18.55 -8.03
C THR A 66 11.36 -19.68 -8.65
N VAL A 67 12.68 -19.54 -8.62
CA VAL A 67 13.63 -20.57 -9.04
C VAL A 67 14.23 -21.16 -7.77
N VAL A 68 14.00 -22.44 -7.55
CA VAL A 68 14.36 -23.12 -6.30
C VAL A 68 15.28 -24.29 -6.61
N GLU A 69 16.34 -24.44 -5.81
CA GLU A 69 17.27 -25.56 -5.89
C GLU A 69 17.33 -26.31 -4.57
N ASN A 70 17.55 -27.63 -4.63
CA ASN A 70 17.65 -28.53 -3.46
C ASN A 70 16.47 -28.45 -2.47
N PHE A 71 15.31 -27.98 -2.95
CA PHE A 71 14.08 -27.88 -2.20
C PHE A 71 12.90 -28.17 -3.13
N LYS A 72 11.89 -28.87 -2.62
CA LYS A 72 10.71 -29.27 -3.39
C LYS A 72 9.45 -28.67 -2.79
N PHE A 73 8.66 -28.00 -3.62
CA PHE A 73 7.31 -27.60 -3.22
C PHE A 73 6.39 -28.82 -3.10
N THR A 74 5.71 -28.94 -1.97
CA THR A 74 4.86 -30.11 -1.63
C THR A 74 3.52 -29.68 -1.02
N PRO A 75 2.62 -29.03 -1.79
CA PRO A 75 1.31 -28.61 -1.28
C PRO A 75 0.48 -29.76 -0.66
N GLU A 76 0.65 -30.99 -1.15
CA GLU A 76 0.01 -32.21 -0.67
C GLU A 76 0.45 -32.64 0.75
N SER A 77 1.59 -32.12 1.22
CA SER A 77 2.20 -32.44 2.51
C SER A 77 1.98 -31.36 3.57
N ASP A 78 1.10 -30.37 3.33
CA ASP A 78 0.82 -29.30 4.30
C ASP A 78 0.51 -29.87 5.68
N MET A 79 1.17 -29.31 6.71
CA MET A 79 1.12 -29.74 8.11
C MET A 79 1.65 -31.15 8.42
N LYS A 80 2.40 -31.80 7.54
CA LYS A 80 2.89 -33.18 7.75
C LYS A 80 4.40 -33.30 8.02
N ASP A 81 5.22 -32.51 7.33
CA ASP A 81 6.68 -32.69 7.36
C ASP A 81 7.41 -31.45 7.89
N ASN A 82 8.37 -31.66 8.80
CA ASN A 82 9.20 -30.59 9.34
C ASN A 82 10.66 -30.78 8.99
N ASN A 83 10.98 -30.59 7.71
CA ASN A 83 12.32 -30.73 7.19
C ASN A 83 12.71 -29.49 6.37
N SER A 84 13.98 -29.39 6.00
CA SER A 84 14.53 -28.23 5.29
C SER A 84 14.55 -28.37 3.77
N TRP A 85 14.04 -29.47 3.19
CA TRP A 85 14.11 -29.76 1.76
C TRP A 85 12.74 -29.92 1.08
N THR A 86 11.64 -29.90 1.82
CA THR A 86 10.27 -29.84 1.29
C THR A 86 9.44 -28.80 2.02
N GLY A 87 8.47 -28.21 1.31
CA GLY A 87 7.59 -27.19 1.89
C GLY A 87 7.01 -26.21 0.88
N TYR A 88 7.07 -24.92 1.20
CA TYR A 88 6.56 -23.81 0.38
C TYR A 88 7.34 -22.51 0.59
N GLY A 89 7.13 -21.53 -0.29
CA GLY A 89 7.62 -20.16 -0.08
C GLY A 89 6.57 -19.29 0.62
N LYS A 90 6.93 -18.54 1.65
CA LYS A 90 6.10 -17.46 2.21
C LYS A 90 6.38 -16.16 1.46
N LEU A 91 5.39 -15.63 0.76
CA LEU A 91 5.49 -14.34 0.07
C LEU A 91 5.10 -13.20 1.01
N TYR A 92 6.00 -12.22 1.12
CA TYR A 92 5.79 -10.95 1.80
C TYR A 92 5.92 -9.79 0.83
N ILE A 93 5.08 -8.77 1.01
CA ILE A 93 5.23 -7.46 0.35
C ILE A 93 5.26 -6.40 1.43
N ASN A 94 6.32 -5.59 1.46
CA ASN A 94 6.55 -4.56 2.48
C ASN A 94 6.42 -5.10 3.91
N GLY A 95 6.98 -6.28 4.17
CA GLY A 95 6.92 -6.96 5.47
C GLY A 95 5.56 -7.59 5.83
N LYS A 96 4.51 -7.43 5.02
CA LYS A 96 3.21 -8.05 5.24
C LYS A 96 3.12 -9.39 4.50
N PHE A 97 2.76 -10.45 5.23
CA PHE A 97 2.47 -11.76 4.63
C PHE A 97 1.30 -11.66 3.65
N ILE A 98 1.49 -12.18 2.44
CA ILE A 98 0.49 -12.16 1.36
C ILE A 98 -0.12 -13.54 1.18
N THR A 99 0.71 -14.56 0.92
CA THR A 99 0.26 -15.92 0.64
C THR A 99 1.43 -16.91 0.63
N ARG A 100 1.12 -18.20 0.53
CA ARG A 100 2.08 -19.28 0.26
C ARG A 100 2.28 -19.45 -1.25
N VAL A 101 3.50 -19.77 -1.67
CA VAL A 101 3.91 -20.04 -3.05
C VAL A 101 4.33 -21.51 -3.15
N TYR A 102 3.63 -22.26 -4.00
CA TYR A 102 3.88 -23.69 -4.24
C TYR A 102 4.34 -23.99 -5.68
N ASN A 103 4.45 -22.97 -6.53
CA ASN A 103 4.74 -23.12 -7.95
C ASN A 103 5.83 -22.15 -8.38
N GLU A 104 6.52 -22.50 -9.47
CA GLU A 104 7.54 -21.65 -10.09
C GLU A 104 6.98 -20.28 -10.46
N ARG A 105 5.72 -20.18 -10.90
CA ARG A 105 5.10 -18.91 -11.30
C ARG A 105 3.84 -18.61 -10.52
N PHE A 106 3.78 -17.41 -9.96
CA PHE A 106 2.66 -16.92 -9.17
C PHE A 106 2.15 -15.59 -9.72
N PHE A 107 0.84 -15.50 -9.98
CA PHE A 107 0.21 -14.29 -10.50
C PHE A 107 -0.06 -13.28 -9.39
N LEU A 108 0.41 -12.04 -9.60
CA LEU A 108 0.18 -10.91 -8.72
C LEU A 108 -0.77 -9.93 -9.38
N LYS A 109 -2.00 -9.86 -8.84
CA LYS A 109 -3.08 -8.99 -9.36
C LYS A 109 -2.70 -7.51 -9.32
N SER A 110 -2.01 -7.07 -8.29
CA SER A 110 -1.55 -5.69 -8.17
C SER A 110 -0.43 -5.60 -7.13
N LEU A 111 0.32 -4.51 -7.20
CA LEU A 111 1.30 -4.13 -6.20
C LEU A 111 0.86 -2.84 -5.51
N PRO A 112 1.23 -2.64 -4.22
CA PRO A 112 1.03 -1.36 -3.58
C PRO A 112 1.77 -0.27 -4.37
N VAL A 113 1.24 0.95 -4.35
CA VAL A 113 1.90 2.04 -5.06
C VAL A 113 3.06 2.62 -4.23
N GLY A 114 4.13 3.01 -4.90
CA GLY A 114 5.38 3.48 -4.34
C GLY A 114 6.50 2.44 -4.46
N ASN A 115 7.49 2.55 -3.60
CA ASN A 115 8.58 1.59 -3.51
C ASN A 115 8.10 0.37 -2.73
N ASN A 116 8.30 -0.81 -3.30
CA ASN A 116 7.91 -2.08 -2.73
C ASN A 116 9.11 -3.00 -2.55
N GLU A 117 9.17 -3.64 -1.40
CA GLU A 117 9.99 -4.81 -1.15
C GLU A 117 9.13 -6.06 -1.36
N ILE A 118 9.59 -6.97 -2.22
CA ILE A 118 8.98 -8.27 -2.44
C ILE A 118 9.97 -9.31 -1.94
N LYS A 119 9.54 -10.15 -0.99
CA LYS A 119 10.40 -11.14 -0.34
C LYS A 119 9.74 -12.50 -0.31
N VAL A 120 10.49 -13.55 -0.61
CA VAL A 120 10.05 -14.94 -0.43
C VAL A 120 11.01 -15.67 0.49
N ILE A 121 10.48 -16.33 1.51
CA ILE A 121 11.22 -17.15 2.48
C ILE A 121 10.81 -18.60 2.28
N LEU A 122 11.76 -19.54 2.19
CA LEU A 122 11.42 -20.96 2.18
C LEU A 122 11.01 -21.42 3.59
N SER A 123 9.94 -22.19 3.68
CA SER A 123 9.40 -22.71 4.93
C SER A 123 9.02 -24.19 4.79
N SER A 124 9.16 -24.96 5.86
CA SER A 124 8.76 -26.36 5.92
C SER A 124 7.24 -26.51 5.84
N ASN A 125 6.75 -27.74 5.64
CA ASN A 125 5.32 -28.01 5.67
C ASN A 125 4.67 -27.78 7.04
N MET A 126 5.46 -27.62 8.12
CA MET A 126 4.95 -27.22 9.45
C MET A 126 5.04 -25.71 9.71
N ASP A 127 5.17 -24.89 8.66
CA ASP A 127 5.21 -23.41 8.78
C ASP A 127 6.46 -22.85 9.46
N HIS A 128 7.53 -23.65 9.57
CA HIS A 128 8.80 -23.21 10.14
C HIS A 128 9.72 -22.67 9.04
N ASP A 129 10.42 -21.56 9.29
CA ASP A 129 11.29 -20.97 8.27
C ASP A 129 12.60 -21.76 8.13
N VAL A 130 13.00 -22.05 6.90
CA VAL A 130 14.24 -22.76 6.62
C VAL A 130 15.42 -21.81 6.77
N ALA A 131 16.45 -22.24 7.50
CA ALA A 131 17.61 -21.43 7.80
C ALA A 131 18.93 -22.20 7.67
N LEU A 132 19.99 -21.49 7.30
CA LEU A 132 21.38 -21.97 7.34
C LEU A 132 22.22 -21.00 8.17
N ASN A 133 22.94 -21.51 9.16
CA ASN A 133 23.63 -20.75 10.18
C ASN A 133 22.75 -19.67 10.82
N ARG A 134 21.47 -19.98 11.08
CA ARG A 134 20.42 -19.08 11.58
C ARG A 134 19.95 -17.99 10.61
N GLU A 135 20.55 -17.87 9.43
CA GLU A 135 20.12 -16.98 8.36
C GLU A 135 19.02 -17.63 7.53
N LEU A 136 17.95 -16.89 7.23
CA LEU A 136 16.81 -17.44 6.49
C LEU A 136 17.16 -17.68 5.03
N ILE A 137 16.78 -18.85 4.51
CA ILE A 137 16.84 -19.11 3.08
C ILE A 137 15.71 -18.32 2.40
N SER A 138 16.08 -17.18 1.84
CA SER A 138 15.14 -16.23 1.24
C SER A 138 15.79 -15.44 0.11
N ASP A 139 14.96 -14.83 -0.72
CA ASP A 139 15.40 -13.84 -1.71
C ASP A 139 14.45 -12.64 -1.68
N GLN A 140 14.97 -11.47 -2.04
CA GLN A 140 14.22 -10.23 -2.03
C GLN A 140 14.60 -9.32 -3.18
N ILE A 141 13.60 -8.64 -3.74
CA ILE A 141 13.76 -7.65 -4.82
C ILE A 141 13.02 -6.37 -4.45
N TYR A 142 13.52 -5.26 -4.96
CA TYR A 142 12.89 -3.95 -4.80
C TYR A 142 12.37 -3.47 -6.16
N MET A 143 11.16 -2.94 -6.15
CA MET A 143 10.62 -2.31 -7.33
C MET A 143 9.74 -1.12 -6.97
N ARG A 144 9.62 -0.18 -7.89
CA ARG A 144 8.65 0.89 -7.79
C ARG A 144 7.43 0.53 -8.61
N PHE A 145 6.25 0.62 -8.02
CA PHE A 145 4.99 0.47 -8.74
C PHE A 145 4.19 1.78 -8.65
N PRO A 146 3.58 2.28 -9.73
CA PRO A 146 3.90 1.88 -11.10
C PRO A 146 5.39 2.15 -11.38
N GLU A 147 5.95 1.46 -12.38
CA GLU A 147 7.39 1.57 -12.73
C GLU A 147 7.82 3.00 -13.06
N TYR A 148 6.82 3.83 -13.38
CA TYR A 148 7.00 5.18 -13.84
C TYR A 148 6.97 6.21 -12.70
N ASN A 149 7.72 7.29 -12.87
CA ASN A 149 7.84 8.38 -11.90
C ASN A 149 6.63 9.32 -11.95
N PHE A 150 6.56 10.30 -11.04
CA PHE A 150 5.45 11.27 -10.99
C PHE A 150 5.19 11.99 -12.32
N ALA A 151 6.24 12.32 -13.08
CA ALA A 151 6.09 13.02 -14.36
C ALA A 151 5.40 12.13 -15.41
N GLU A 152 5.75 10.85 -15.44
CA GLU A 152 5.12 9.86 -16.31
C GLU A 152 3.68 9.53 -15.86
N ALA A 153 3.42 9.46 -14.55
CA ALA A 153 2.07 9.34 -14.01
C ALA A 153 1.17 10.49 -14.47
N ARG A 154 1.71 11.71 -14.41
CA ARG A 154 1.03 12.91 -14.91
C ARG A 154 0.82 12.86 -16.43
N ALA A 155 1.78 12.34 -17.20
CA ALA A 155 1.63 12.15 -18.64
C ALA A 155 0.53 11.11 -18.96
N GLU A 156 0.46 10.02 -18.19
CA GLU A 156 -0.61 9.02 -18.32
C GLU A 156 -1.99 9.61 -17.98
N ALA A 157 -2.12 10.31 -16.84
CA ALA A 157 -3.35 11.01 -16.47
C ALA A 157 -3.81 11.96 -17.58
N HIS A 158 -2.89 12.71 -18.17
CA HIS A 158 -3.17 13.62 -19.28
C HIS A 158 -3.63 12.88 -20.55
N ASN A 159 -2.99 11.75 -20.87
CA ASN A 159 -3.39 10.91 -22.00
C ASN A 159 -4.80 10.34 -21.79
N LEU A 160 -5.09 9.76 -20.62
CA LEU A 160 -6.41 9.26 -20.25
C LEU A 160 -7.48 10.36 -20.30
N PHE A 161 -7.15 11.55 -19.79
CA PHE A 161 -8.00 12.74 -19.90
C PHE A 161 -8.32 13.07 -21.37
N THR A 162 -7.30 13.10 -22.23
CA THR A 162 -7.45 13.37 -23.67
C THR A 162 -8.38 12.34 -24.32
N GLN A 163 -8.23 11.06 -23.96
CA GLN A 163 -9.08 9.99 -24.47
C GLN A 163 -10.56 10.13 -24.09
N CYS A 164 -10.90 10.80 -22.99
CA CYS A 164 -12.29 11.06 -22.60
C CYS A 164 -13.08 11.80 -23.70
N GLU A 165 -12.41 12.59 -24.53
CA GLU A 165 -13.04 13.34 -25.62
C GLU A 165 -12.70 12.76 -27.01
N PHE A 166 -11.46 12.34 -27.20
CA PHE A 166 -10.92 12.05 -28.53
C PHE A 166 -10.85 10.56 -28.89
N SER A 167 -11.09 9.64 -27.95
CA SER A 167 -11.31 8.23 -28.26
C SER A 167 -12.57 8.03 -29.11
N ASP A 168 -12.73 6.88 -29.76
CA ASP A 168 -13.94 6.59 -30.54
C ASP A 168 -15.21 6.66 -29.69
N ASN A 169 -15.15 6.13 -28.47
CA ASN A 169 -16.23 6.25 -27.48
C ASN A 169 -16.46 7.71 -27.06
N GLY A 170 -15.38 8.47 -26.82
CA GLY A 170 -15.44 9.89 -26.49
C GLY A 170 -16.13 10.71 -27.59
N LYS A 171 -15.72 10.52 -28.85
CA LYS A 171 -16.30 11.18 -30.02
C LYS A 171 -17.76 10.79 -30.21
N ALA A 172 -18.10 9.51 -30.05
CA ALA A 172 -19.48 9.03 -30.14
C ALA A 172 -20.37 9.70 -29.07
N ARG A 173 -19.91 9.76 -27.83
CA ARG A 173 -20.61 10.43 -26.73
C ARG A 173 -20.77 11.94 -26.99
N THR A 174 -19.71 12.63 -27.39
CA THR A 174 -19.76 14.07 -27.71
C THR A 174 -20.74 14.36 -28.84
N LYS A 175 -20.82 13.49 -29.86
CA LYS A 175 -21.82 13.60 -30.93
C LYS A 175 -23.26 13.47 -30.42
N VAL A 176 -23.51 12.56 -29.48
CA VAL A 176 -24.83 12.39 -28.82
C VAL A 176 -25.18 13.59 -27.94
N LEU A 177 -24.21 14.20 -27.26
CA LEU A 177 -24.44 15.41 -26.47
C LEU A 177 -24.74 16.62 -27.37
N ALA A 178 -24.00 16.75 -28.47
CA ALA A 178 -24.20 17.83 -29.43
C ALA A 178 -25.61 17.84 -30.04
N THR A 179 -26.22 16.67 -30.29
CA THR A 179 -27.61 16.61 -30.78
C THR A 179 -28.64 17.11 -29.77
N LYS A 180 -28.27 17.17 -28.49
CA LYS A 180 -29.07 17.75 -27.39
C LYS A 180 -28.70 19.20 -27.08
N GLY A 181 -27.77 19.81 -27.84
CA GLY A 181 -27.26 21.14 -27.57
C GLY A 181 -26.36 21.22 -26.32
N LEU A 182 -25.73 20.11 -25.94
CA LEU A 182 -24.85 20.00 -24.78
C LEU A 182 -23.38 19.89 -25.19
N LYS A 183 -22.49 20.46 -24.37
CA LYS A 183 -21.03 20.29 -24.48
C LYS A 183 -20.58 18.99 -23.79
N ALA A 184 -19.36 18.52 -24.09
CA ALA A 184 -18.78 17.37 -23.39
C ALA A 184 -18.72 17.59 -21.86
N SER A 185 -18.32 18.80 -21.43
CA SER A 185 -18.30 19.21 -20.01
C SER A 185 -19.68 19.30 -19.35
N GLU A 186 -20.76 19.15 -20.13
CA GLU A 186 -22.16 19.17 -19.70
C GLU A 186 -22.72 17.73 -19.60
N SER A 187 -21.87 16.79 -19.20
CA SER A 187 -22.20 15.38 -19.03
C SER A 187 -21.50 14.82 -17.81
N SER A 188 -22.27 14.13 -16.95
CA SER A 188 -21.71 13.50 -15.77
C SER A 188 -20.73 12.39 -16.13
N GLU A 189 -20.98 11.66 -17.22
CA GLU A 189 -20.14 10.57 -17.71
C GLU A 189 -18.77 11.08 -18.21
N TYR A 190 -18.76 12.20 -18.94
CA TYR A 190 -17.50 12.83 -19.35
C TYR A 190 -16.71 13.34 -18.14
N LEU A 191 -17.37 14.03 -17.21
CA LEU A 191 -16.71 14.54 -16.00
C LEU A 191 -16.20 13.40 -15.12
N GLN A 192 -16.93 12.27 -15.04
CA GLN A 192 -16.51 11.06 -14.36
C GLN A 192 -15.25 10.48 -15.01
N CYS A 193 -15.19 10.41 -16.34
CA CYS A 193 -13.98 10.00 -17.06
C CYS A 193 -12.76 10.89 -16.72
N ARG A 194 -12.95 12.22 -16.65
CA ARG A 194 -11.90 13.16 -16.22
C ARG A 194 -11.47 12.97 -14.77
N TYR A 195 -12.42 12.69 -13.88
CA TYR A 195 -12.12 12.40 -12.49
C TYR A 195 -11.33 11.09 -12.36
N ASP A 196 -11.73 10.06 -13.12
CA ASP A 196 -11.09 8.76 -13.09
C ASP A 196 -9.69 8.78 -13.73
N SER A 197 -9.41 9.65 -14.71
CA SER A 197 -8.06 9.80 -15.27
C SER A 197 -7.04 10.23 -14.22
N ASN A 198 -7.48 10.96 -13.19
CA ASN A 198 -6.62 11.41 -12.08
C ASN A 198 -6.28 10.30 -11.07
N LYS A 199 -6.91 9.13 -11.13
CA LYS A 199 -6.57 8.01 -10.23
C LYS A 199 -5.14 7.50 -10.43
N SER A 200 -4.58 7.66 -11.63
CA SER A 200 -3.18 7.28 -11.93
C SER A 200 -2.15 8.13 -11.17
N ILE A 201 -2.50 9.37 -10.80
CA ILE A 201 -1.61 10.29 -10.07
C ILE A 201 -1.89 10.37 -8.56
N GLU A 202 -3.05 9.91 -8.10
CA GLU A 202 -3.43 9.89 -6.67
C GLU A 202 -2.34 9.32 -5.75
N PRO A 203 -1.66 8.21 -6.11
CA PRO A 203 -0.64 7.66 -5.24
C PRO A 203 0.63 8.51 -5.14
N PHE A 204 0.86 9.38 -6.12
CA PHE A 204 2.00 10.28 -6.19
C PHE A 204 1.74 11.61 -5.48
N THR A 205 0.58 11.79 -4.84
CA THR A 205 0.23 13.01 -4.09
C THR A 205 1.23 13.36 -2.98
N LYS A 206 2.00 12.39 -2.48
CA LYS A 206 3.08 12.62 -1.51
C LYS A 206 4.35 13.23 -2.14
N GLU A 207 4.53 13.07 -3.44
CA GLU A 207 5.67 13.62 -4.21
C GLU A 207 5.36 14.99 -4.80
N MET A 208 4.08 15.38 -4.80
CA MET A 208 3.64 16.69 -5.27
C MET A 208 4.16 17.80 -4.36
N THR A 209 4.52 18.94 -4.96
CA THR A 209 4.70 20.18 -4.21
C THR A 209 3.37 20.59 -3.55
N ARG A 210 3.42 21.46 -2.53
CA ARG A 210 2.21 21.95 -1.85
C ARG A 210 1.20 22.56 -2.83
N VAL A 211 1.69 23.33 -3.79
CA VAL A 211 0.87 23.96 -4.84
C VAL A 211 0.26 22.92 -5.77
N GLN A 212 1.06 21.94 -6.22
CA GLN A 212 0.57 20.86 -7.09
C GLN A 212 -0.51 20.03 -6.40
N LYS A 213 -0.30 19.68 -5.13
CA LYS A 213 -1.26 18.92 -4.33
C LYS A 213 -2.55 19.70 -4.13
N GLY A 214 -2.46 20.98 -3.74
CA GLY A 214 -3.65 21.79 -3.55
C GLY A 214 -4.43 22.01 -4.86
N HIS A 215 -3.76 22.23 -5.99
CA HIS A 215 -4.42 22.26 -7.29
C HIS A 215 -5.14 20.93 -7.61
N TYR A 216 -4.46 19.79 -7.40
CA TYR A 216 -5.06 18.46 -7.58
C TYR A 216 -6.32 18.27 -6.73
N ASP A 217 -6.26 18.62 -5.44
CA ASP A 217 -7.37 18.47 -4.48
C ASP A 217 -8.56 19.37 -4.87
N ILE A 218 -8.31 20.65 -5.20
CA ILE A 218 -9.35 21.61 -5.59
C ILE A 218 -10.05 21.17 -6.89
N VAL A 219 -9.29 20.78 -7.91
CA VAL A 219 -9.85 20.36 -9.20
C VAL A 219 -10.67 19.08 -9.06
N ASN A 220 -10.18 18.09 -8.32
CA ASN A 220 -10.92 16.84 -8.09
C ASN A 220 -12.19 17.04 -7.27
N ALA A 221 -12.16 17.92 -6.26
CA ALA A 221 -13.35 18.28 -5.50
C ALA A 221 -14.40 18.95 -6.40
N SER A 222 -13.99 19.93 -7.23
CA SER A 222 -14.88 20.57 -8.19
C SER A 222 -15.45 19.59 -9.22
N LEU A 223 -14.64 18.68 -9.77
CA LEU A 223 -15.11 17.63 -10.67
C LEU A 223 -16.18 16.76 -9.99
N LYS A 224 -15.97 16.35 -8.73
CA LYS A 224 -16.93 15.53 -7.99
C LYS A 224 -18.27 16.24 -7.77
N GLU A 225 -18.25 17.52 -7.41
CA GLU A 225 -19.46 18.34 -7.26
C GLU A 225 -20.21 18.48 -8.60
N ARG A 226 -19.47 18.78 -9.68
CA ARG A 226 -20.04 18.93 -11.03
C ARG A 226 -20.61 17.62 -11.57
N ILE A 227 -19.99 16.47 -11.28
CA ILE A 227 -20.55 15.15 -11.62
C ILE A 227 -21.93 14.99 -10.98
N GLY A 228 -22.06 15.34 -9.69
CA GLY A 228 -23.35 15.31 -8.99
C GLY A 228 -24.38 16.22 -9.64
N LEU A 229 -24.00 17.45 -9.97
CA LEU A 229 -24.87 18.42 -10.63
C LEU A 229 -25.40 17.92 -11.98
N TRP A 230 -24.52 17.39 -12.83
CA TRP A 230 -24.92 16.89 -14.15
C TRP A 230 -25.74 15.60 -14.06
N LYS A 231 -25.53 14.77 -13.04
CA LYS A 231 -26.43 13.64 -12.74
C LYS A 231 -27.84 14.13 -12.39
N SER A 232 -27.97 15.17 -11.57
CA SER A 232 -29.30 15.75 -11.27
C SER A 232 -30.01 16.25 -12.52
N TYR A 233 -29.29 16.89 -13.45
CA TYR A 233 -29.87 17.27 -14.74
C TYR A 233 -30.27 16.05 -15.59
N GLU A 234 -29.40 15.05 -15.72
CA GLU A 234 -29.64 13.82 -16.47
C GLU A 234 -30.83 13.02 -15.91
N ASN A 235 -31.03 13.06 -14.59
CA ASN A 235 -32.16 12.48 -13.87
C ASN A 235 -33.44 13.34 -13.91
N LYS A 236 -33.40 14.52 -14.56
CA LYS A 236 -34.51 15.49 -14.66
C LYS A 236 -34.94 16.11 -13.32
N GLU A 237 -34.04 16.15 -12.34
CA GLU A 237 -34.26 16.80 -11.05
C GLU A 237 -34.16 18.33 -11.16
N ILE A 238 -33.33 18.80 -12.09
CA ILE A 238 -33.13 20.23 -12.40
C ILE A 238 -33.20 20.45 -13.92
N ASN A 239 -33.50 21.69 -14.34
CA ASN A 239 -33.49 22.05 -15.76
C ASN A 239 -32.08 22.47 -16.23
N ILE A 240 -31.91 22.61 -17.55
CA ILE A 240 -30.61 22.91 -18.15
C ILE A 240 -30.05 24.30 -17.79
N ASN A 241 -30.92 25.31 -17.61
CA ASN A 241 -30.48 26.66 -17.26
C ASN A 241 -29.94 26.67 -15.83
N GLU A 242 -30.67 26.05 -14.90
CA GLU A 242 -30.25 25.87 -13.51
C GLU A 242 -28.93 25.07 -13.42
N ALA A 243 -28.79 24.01 -14.20
CA ALA A 243 -27.54 23.23 -14.27
C ALA A 243 -26.36 24.08 -14.75
N ARG A 244 -26.55 24.90 -15.80
CA ARG A 244 -25.51 25.77 -16.35
C ARG A 244 -25.09 26.88 -15.38
N GLU A 245 -26.05 27.52 -14.73
CA GLU A 245 -25.80 28.55 -13.72
C GLU A 245 -24.99 27.99 -12.54
N LYS A 246 -25.43 26.86 -11.98
CA LYS A 246 -24.71 26.19 -10.90
C LYS A 246 -23.31 25.71 -11.34
N ASN A 247 -23.18 25.19 -12.56
CA ASN A 247 -21.88 24.73 -13.10
C ASN A 247 -20.90 25.90 -13.24
N LEU A 248 -21.36 27.06 -13.71
CA LEU A 248 -20.53 28.26 -13.85
C LEU A 248 -20.00 28.73 -12.49
N VAL A 249 -20.84 28.73 -11.45
CA VAL A 249 -20.42 29.06 -10.07
C VAL A 249 -19.34 28.08 -9.59
N MET A 250 -19.53 26.77 -9.83
CA MET A 250 -18.55 25.75 -9.45
C MET A 250 -17.21 25.90 -10.20
N GLU A 251 -17.24 26.21 -11.50
CA GLU A 251 -16.04 26.46 -12.31
C GLU A 251 -15.27 27.68 -11.78
N ASN A 252 -15.96 28.80 -11.56
CA ASN A 252 -15.34 30.02 -11.03
C ASN A 252 -14.78 29.83 -9.61
N SER A 253 -15.38 28.93 -8.81
CA SER A 253 -14.89 28.65 -7.46
C SER A 253 -13.49 28.01 -7.43
N VAL A 254 -13.07 27.35 -8.51
CA VAL A 254 -11.73 26.73 -8.60
C VAL A 254 -10.65 27.79 -8.55
N ASP A 255 -10.80 28.86 -9.33
CA ASP A 255 -9.82 29.95 -9.40
C ASP A 255 -9.74 30.70 -8.07
N VAL A 256 -10.89 30.93 -7.43
CA VAL A 256 -10.96 31.56 -6.09
C VAL A 256 -10.22 30.70 -5.06
N LYS A 257 -10.53 29.40 -4.98
CA LYS A 257 -9.87 28.46 -4.06
C LYS A 257 -8.38 28.36 -4.34
N MET A 258 -7.98 28.39 -5.61
CA MET A 258 -6.56 28.35 -5.98
C MET A 258 -5.84 29.63 -5.54
N LYS A 259 -6.47 30.78 -5.69
CA LYS A 259 -5.95 32.07 -5.22
C LYS A 259 -5.78 32.07 -3.69
N GLU A 260 -6.79 31.61 -2.95
CA GLU A 260 -6.73 31.47 -1.48
C GLU A 260 -5.60 30.53 -1.03
N LEU A 261 -5.44 29.39 -1.71
CA LEU A 261 -4.35 28.45 -1.48
C LEU A 261 -2.99 29.13 -1.68
N MET A 262 -2.82 29.85 -2.79
CA MET A 262 -1.57 30.56 -3.08
C MET A 262 -1.25 31.59 -2.00
N CYS A 263 -2.24 32.40 -1.58
CA CYS A 263 -2.08 33.37 -0.50
C CYS A 263 -1.68 32.71 0.82
N THR A 264 -2.22 31.52 1.13
CA THR A 264 -1.88 30.76 2.33
C THR A 264 -0.45 30.21 2.27
N LEU A 265 0.00 29.79 1.09
CA LEU A 265 1.30 29.15 0.91
C LEU A 265 2.47 30.15 0.83
N THR A 266 2.25 31.38 0.37
CA THR A 266 3.35 32.34 0.14
C THR A 266 3.69 33.24 1.34
N LEU A 267 2.88 33.31 2.41
CA LEU A 267 3.08 34.26 3.53
C LEU A 267 3.41 35.70 3.06
N SER A 268 2.99 36.10 1.86
CA SER A 268 3.43 37.35 1.23
C SER A 268 2.31 38.37 1.20
N LYS A 269 2.64 39.58 1.67
CA LYS A 269 1.84 40.82 1.66
C LYS A 269 1.61 41.35 0.24
N ASP A 270 1.08 40.52 -0.65
CA ASP A 270 0.67 40.98 -1.98
C ASP A 270 -0.77 41.50 -1.89
N ASP A 271 -1.02 42.71 -2.38
CA ASP A 271 -2.35 43.33 -2.36
C ASP A 271 -3.38 42.54 -3.19
N SER A 272 -2.95 41.56 -3.99
CA SER A 272 -3.86 40.62 -4.65
C SER A 272 -4.55 39.65 -3.68
N CYS A 273 -4.05 39.48 -2.46
CA CYS A 273 -4.62 38.59 -1.43
C CYS A 273 -5.56 39.31 -0.44
N LYS A 274 -5.87 40.59 -0.67
CA LYS A 274 -6.89 41.36 0.05
C LYS A 274 -8.19 41.41 -0.75
#